data_AF-A0A442BHF0-F1
#
_entry.id   AF-A0A442BHF0-F1
#
_cell.length_a   1.000
_cell.length_b   1.000
_cell.length_c   1.000
_cell.angle_alpha   90.00
_cell.angle_beta   90.00
_cell.angle_gamma   90.00
#
_symmetry.space_group_name_H-M   'P 1'
#
loop_
_entity.id
_entity.type
_entity.pdbx_description
1 polymer ?
#
loop_
_entity_poly.entity_id
_entity_poly.type
_entity_poly.pdbx_seq_one_letter_code
_entity_poly.pdbx_strand_id
1 'polypeptide(L)'
;MNMHYNREDNRRAPKASAVFGAILAACLAGCTTTSTATKDDWQTKSTAVGLAKAMELKGFMPATIDCRFDSRAPGSHAYGSRFTWKPIPRNKRWQWAVGVPEYLANDEIRMQRKGLHPVFRKSVREPGSGRTIECSIWTN
;
A
#
# COMPACT_ATOMS: atom_id res chain seq x y z
N MET A 1 -40.26 -7.44 52.52
CA MET A 1 -39.86 -6.12 53.03
C MET A 1 -38.46 -5.77 52.53
N ASN A 2 -38.32 -4.57 51.94
CA ASN A 2 -37.16 -3.64 51.82
C ASN A 2 -35.73 -4.23 51.84
N MET A 3 -34.87 -4.11 50.81
CA MET A 3 -34.34 -2.97 50.03
C MET A 3 -33.49 -1.95 50.82
N HIS A 4 -32.22 -1.78 50.36
CA HIS A 4 -31.27 -0.64 50.39
C HIS A 4 -29.87 -1.01 50.96
N TYR A 5 -28.73 -0.41 50.59
CA TYR A 5 -28.13 0.11 49.34
C TYR A 5 -26.70 0.61 49.73
N ASN A 6 -25.71 0.44 48.83
CA ASN A 6 -24.43 1.18 48.60
C ASN A 6 -23.25 0.21 48.41
N ARG A 7 -22.63 0.08 47.21
CA ARG A 7 -21.87 1.05 46.36
C ARG A 7 -20.53 1.43 47.04
N GLU A 8 -19.36 1.12 46.50
CA GLU A 8 -18.68 1.69 45.31
C GLU A 8 -17.67 0.69 44.70
N ASP A 9 -17.75 0.40 43.40
CA ASP A 9 -16.97 1.02 42.30
C ASP A 9 -15.46 0.68 42.32
N ASN A 10 -15.04 -0.25 41.45
CA ASN A 10 -13.88 0.06 40.61
C ASN A 10 -14.00 -0.57 39.21
N ARG A 11 -14.08 0.33 38.24
CA ARG A 11 -14.37 0.12 36.82
C ARG A 11 -13.08 -0.20 36.07
N ARG A 12 -13.16 -1.14 35.12
CA ARG A 12 -12.99 -0.87 33.67
C ARG A 12 -13.15 -2.17 32.88
N ALA A 13 -14.33 -2.30 32.27
CA ALA A 13 -14.67 -3.31 31.28
C ALA A 13 -13.93 -3.06 29.93
N PRO A 14 -13.70 -4.11 29.11
CA PRO A 14 -13.05 -4.02 27.82
C PRO A 14 -14.01 -3.37 26.80
N LYS A 15 -13.56 -2.32 26.11
CA LYS A 15 -14.34 -1.70 25.04
C LYS A 15 -13.99 -2.36 23.71
N ALA A 16 -14.91 -3.20 23.24
CA ALA A 16 -15.14 -3.41 21.82
C ALA A 16 -15.39 -2.03 21.16
N SER A 17 -14.66 -1.75 20.08
CA SER A 17 -15.02 -0.67 19.16
C SER A 17 -15.10 -1.25 17.76
N ALA A 18 -16.31 -1.70 17.43
CA ALA A 18 -16.81 -1.64 16.07
C ALA A 18 -16.97 -0.15 15.72
N VAL A 19 -16.27 0.32 14.69
CA VAL A 19 -16.61 1.57 14.00
C VAL A 19 -16.61 1.27 12.51
N PHE A 20 -17.78 0.91 12.01
CA PHE A 20 -18.14 1.13 10.62
C PHE A 20 -18.68 2.56 10.52
N GLY A 21 -18.06 3.40 9.69
CA GLY A 21 -18.46 4.77 9.39
C GLY A 21 -17.23 5.64 9.12
N ALA A 22 -17.09 6.40 8.04
CA ALA A 22 -18.11 7.06 7.23
C ALA A 22 -17.75 7.06 5.74
N ILE A 23 -18.78 6.91 4.90
CA ILE A 23 -18.73 7.25 3.47
C ILE A 23 -18.85 8.78 3.39
N LEU A 24 -17.77 9.46 3.00
CA LEU A 24 -17.85 10.86 2.60
C LEU A 24 -18.12 10.93 1.09
N ALA A 25 -19.34 11.33 0.75
CA ALA A 25 -19.71 11.80 -0.57
C ALA A 25 -19.13 13.21 -0.78
N ALA A 26 -18.18 13.35 -1.70
CA ALA A 26 -17.76 14.62 -2.25
C ALA A 26 -17.66 14.48 -3.77
N CYS A 27 -18.75 14.82 -4.48
CA CYS A 27 -18.73 15.06 -5.91
C CYS A 27 -18.43 16.55 -6.13
N LEU A 28 -17.27 16.88 -6.68
CA LEU A 28 -17.02 18.00 -7.60
C LEU A 28 -15.66 17.71 -8.29
N ALA A 29 -15.64 17.74 -9.61
CA ALA A 29 -14.57 17.38 -10.55
C ALA A 29 -13.11 17.46 -10.03
N GLY A 30 -12.40 16.32 -10.06
CA GLY A 30 -10.94 16.26 -9.91
C GLY A 30 -10.45 15.06 -9.10
N CYS A 31 -9.94 14.03 -9.79
CA CYS A 31 -9.10 12.94 -9.27
C CYS A 31 -9.46 12.38 -7.88
N THR A 32 -10.40 11.44 -7.82
CA THR A 32 -10.63 10.62 -6.63
C THR A 32 -9.48 9.63 -6.40
N THR A 33 -8.36 10.10 -5.88
CA THR A 33 -7.40 9.24 -5.18
C THR A 33 -7.91 9.04 -3.76
N THR A 34 -8.77 8.05 -3.56
CA THR A 34 -9.13 7.61 -2.21
C THR A 34 -7.92 6.88 -1.62
N SER A 35 -7.12 7.59 -0.82
CA SER A 35 -6.04 6.96 -0.06
C SER A 35 -6.65 6.10 1.04
N THR A 36 -6.71 4.78 0.83
CA THR A 36 -6.91 3.82 1.93
C THR A 36 -5.61 3.50 2.67
N ALA A 37 -4.50 4.14 2.31
CA ALA A 37 -3.23 4.01 3.01
C ALA A 37 -3.24 4.99 4.19
N THR A 38 -3.33 4.45 5.39
CA THR A 38 -2.95 5.16 6.60
C THR A 38 -1.45 5.43 6.57
N LYS A 39 -1.03 6.50 7.26
CA LYS A 39 0.34 7.05 7.16
C LYS A 39 1.44 6.08 7.63
N ASP A 40 1.05 5.00 8.32
CA ASP A 40 1.90 3.99 8.97
C ASP A 40 2.10 2.69 8.13
N ASP A 41 1.51 2.58 6.94
CA ASP A 41 1.29 1.32 6.17
C ASP A 41 2.46 0.79 5.31
N TRP A 42 3.71 0.89 5.75
CA TRP A 42 4.80 0.23 5.01
C TRP A 42 4.63 -1.30 4.98
N GLN A 43 4.62 -1.86 3.78
CA GLN A 43 4.48 -3.30 3.55
C GLN A 43 5.84 -3.92 3.26
N THR A 44 6.11 -5.05 3.90
CA THR A 44 7.22 -5.91 3.50
C THR A 44 6.88 -6.62 2.19
N LYS A 45 7.88 -7.25 1.55
CA LYS A 45 7.66 -8.07 0.36
C LYS A 45 6.53 -9.10 0.52
N SER A 46 6.39 -9.73 1.70
CA SER A 46 5.37 -10.76 1.93
C SER A 46 3.97 -10.19 2.09
N THR A 47 3.83 -9.02 2.72
CA THR A 47 2.50 -8.41 2.96
C THR A 47 2.00 -7.58 1.78
N ALA A 48 2.92 -7.01 0.98
CA ALA A 48 2.58 -6.16 -0.15
C ALA A 48 1.77 -6.88 -1.24
N VAL A 49 2.10 -8.14 -1.54
CA VAL A 49 1.38 -8.95 -2.54
C VAL A 49 -0.06 -9.22 -2.09
N GLY A 50 -0.25 -9.57 -0.81
CA GLY A 50 -1.57 -9.80 -0.23
C GLY A 50 -2.43 -8.54 -0.25
N LEU A 51 -1.85 -7.39 0.13
CA LEU A 51 -2.53 -6.10 0.07
C LEU A 51 -2.94 -5.74 -1.37
N ALA A 52 -2.01 -5.85 -2.32
CA ALA A 52 -2.27 -5.54 -3.73
C ALA A 52 -3.44 -6.36 -4.28
N LYS A 53 -3.46 -7.67 -4.02
CA LYS A 53 -4.56 -8.55 -4.42
C LYS A 53 -5.88 -8.18 -3.74
N ALA A 54 -5.85 -7.86 -2.45
CA ALA A 54 -7.06 -7.46 -1.72
C ALA A 54 -7.65 -6.15 -2.27
N MET A 55 -6.79 -5.20 -2.68
CA MET A 55 -7.24 -3.94 -3.29
C MET A 55 -7.73 -4.15 -4.72
N GLU A 56 -7.10 -5.04 -5.49
CA GLU A 56 -7.58 -5.42 -6.83
C GLU A 56 -8.99 -5.99 -6.78
N LEU A 57 -9.27 -6.90 -5.82
CA LEU A 57 -10.61 -7.47 -5.59
C LEU A 57 -11.65 -6.42 -5.20
N LYS A 58 -11.21 -5.30 -4.60
CA LYS A 58 -12.05 -4.14 -4.28
C LYS A 58 -12.18 -3.15 -5.45
N GLY A 59 -11.56 -3.43 -6.60
CA GLY A 59 -11.60 -2.57 -7.78
C GLY A 59 -10.62 -1.40 -7.73
N PHE A 60 -9.50 -1.53 -7.01
CA PHE A 60 -8.46 -0.50 -6.90
C PHE A 60 -7.11 -0.95 -7.48
N MET A 61 -6.38 0.00 -8.08
CA MET A 61 -4.98 -0.14 -8.48
C MET A 61 -4.11 0.88 -7.74
N PRO A 62 -2.79 0.67 -7.66
CA PRO A 62 -1.85 1.67 -7.18
C PRO A 62 -1.92 2.94 -8.02
N ALA A 63 -2.05 4.09 -7.36
CA ALA A 63 -1.86 5.41 -7.96
C ALA A 63 -0.40 5.82 -7.90
N THR A 64 0.25 5.60 -6.76
CA THR A 64 1.68 5.78 -6.54
C THR A 64 2.25 4.63 -5.72
N ILE A 65 3.57 4.45 -5.79
CA ILE A 65 4.32 3.52 -4.97
C ILE A 65 5.59 4.19 -4.44
N ASP A 66 5.81 4.12 -3.14
CA ASP A 66 7.10 4.42 -2.51
C ASP A 66 7.83 3.11 -2.22
N CYS A 67 9.16 3.14 -2.32
CA CYS A 67 10.02 2.02 -1.93
C CYS A 67 11.08 2.46 -0.91
N ARG A 68 11.56 1.50 -0.11
CA ARG A 68 12.66 1.69 0.83
C ARG A 68 13.44 0.40 1.03
N PHE A 69 14.65 0.51 1.57
CA PHE A 69 15.36 -0.62 2.14
C PHE A 69 14.78 -0.94 3.52
N ASP A 70 14.31 -2.16 3.74
CA ASP A 70 13.87 -2.63 5.06
C ASP A 70 15.04 -3.19 5.89
N SER A 71 16.17 -3.49 5.25
CA SER A 71 17.42 -3.86 5.91
C SER A 71 18.62 -3.24 5.21
N ARG A 72 19.57 -2.76 6.02
CA ARG A 72 20.85 -2.19 5.57
C ARG A 72 21.98 -3.22 5.49
N ALA A 73 21.70 -4.47 5.85
CA ALA A 73 22.73 -5.51 5.82
C ALA A 73 23.25 -5.69 4.37
N PRO A 74 24.59 -5.80 4.17
CA PRO A 74 25.15 -6.10 2.86
C PRO A 74 24.53 -7.37 2.26
N GLY A 75 24.17 -7.33 0.97
CA GLY A 75 23.51 -8.44 0.29
C GLY A 75 22.03 -8.67 0.64
N SER A 76 21.44 -7.88 1.54
CA SER A 76 20.01 -8.00 1.84
C SER A 76 19.13 -7.48 0.70
N HIS A 77 18.18 -8.29 0.25
CA HIS A 77 17.14 -7.89 -0.72
C HIS A 77 15.79 -7.65 -0.04
N ALA A 78 15.82 -7.15 1.20
CA ALA A 78 14.62 -6.78 1.94
C ALA A 78 14.20 -5.35 1.57
N TYR A 79 13.08 -5.24 0.85
CA TYR A 79 12.53 -3.96 0.43
C TYR A 79 11.11 -3.78 0.97
N GLY A 80 10.85 -2.55 1.41
CA GLY A 80 9.53 -2.10 1.81
C GLY A 80 8.85 -1.36 0.67
N SER A 81 7.53 -1.44 0.64
CA SER A 81 6.67 -0.71 -0.31
C SER A 81 5.52 -0.02 0.40
N ARG A 82 5.12 1.15 -0.07
CA ARG A 82 3.91 1.84 0.40
C ARG A 82 3.14 2.35 -0.81
N PHE A 83 1.83 2.13 -0.82
CA PHE A 83 0.98 2.41 -1.98
C PHE A 83 -0.01 3.52 -1.65
N THR A 84 -0.38 4.31 -2.64
CA THR A 84 -1.68 4.99 -2.63
C THR A 84 -2.58 4.31 -3.65
N TRP A 85 -3.89 4.41 -3.50
CA TRP A 85 -4.85 3.64 -4.30
C TRP A 85 -5.80 4.55 -5.07
N LYS A 86 -6.24 4.08 -6.23
CA LYS A 86 -7.28 4.71 -7.05
C LYS A 86 -8.16 3.63 -7.67
N PRO A 87 -9.43 3.94 -8.01
CA PRO A 87 -10.28 3.00 -8.73
C PRO A 87 -9.61 2.52 -10.04
N ILE A 88 -9.79 1.25 -10.38
CA ILE A 88 -9.32 0.67 -11.65
C ILE A 88 -10.23 1.19 -12.77
N PRO A 89 -9.69 1.92 -13.77
CA PRO A 89 -10.49 2.30 -14.93
C PRO A 89 -10.92 1.07 -15.73
N ARG A 90 -12.02 1.18 -16.47
CA ARG A 90 -12.58 0.06 -17.25
C ARG A 90 -11.51 -0.56 -18.16
N ASN A 91 -11.43 -1.89 -18.17
CA ASN A 91 -10.52 -2.68 -19.00
C ASN A 91 -9.01 -2.41 -18.78
N LYS A 92 -8.64 -1.78 -17.66
CA LYS A 92 -7.24 -1.59 -17.29
C LYS A 92 -6.71 -2.78 -16.50
N ARG A 93 -5.52 -3.22 -16.90
CA ARG A 93 -4.70 -4.20 -16.20
C ARG A 93 -3.48 -3.48 -15.68
N TRP A 94 -2.97 -3.92 -14.54
CA TRP A 94 -1.81 -3.28 -13.93
C TRP A 94 -0.86 -4.29 -13.31
N GLN A 95 0.39 -3.87 -13.15
CA GLN A 95 1.44 -4.59 -12.46
C GLN A 95 2.31 -3.59 -11.70
N TRP A 96 3.00 -4.06 -10.67
CA TRP A 96 3.98 -3.28 -9.93
C TRP A 96 5.15 -4.16 -9.52
N ALA A 97 6.29 -3.54 -9.25
CA ALA A 97 7.46 -4.23 -8.73
C ALA A 97 8.32 -3.29 -7.88
N VAL A 98 9.10 -3.88 -6.97
CA VAL A 98 10.16 -3.22 -6.21
C VAL A 98 11.41 -4.10 -6.25
N GLY A 99 12.57 -3.52 -6.51
CA GLY A 99 13.82 -4.26 -6.56
C GLY A 99 15.01 -3.43 -6.98
N VAL A 100 16.14 -4.08 -7.25
CA VAL A 100 17.32 -3.40 -7.82
C VAL A 100 17.06 -2.98 -9.28
N PRO A 101 17.76 -1.96 -9.82
CA PRO A 101 17.52 -1.46 -11.18
C PRO A 101 17.54 -2.55 -12.26
N GLU A 102 18.45 -3.52 -12.18
CA GLU A 102 18.59 -4.60 -13.15
C GLU A 102 17.36 -5.52 -13.16
N TYR A 103 16.77 -5.76 -11.98
CA TYR A 103 15.53 -6.52 -11.86
C TYR A 103 14.36 -5.75 -12.49
N LEU A 104 14.25 -4.44 -12.24
CA LEU A 104 13.18 -3.61 -12.83
C LEU A 104 13.30 -3.47 -14.34
N ALA A 105 14.52 -3.39 -14.89
CA ALA A 105 14.75 -3.35 -16.33
C ALA A 105 14.27 -4.63 -17.03
N ASN A 106 14.56 -5.80 -16.45
CA ASN A 106 14.07 -7.09 -16.96
C ASN A 106 12.55 -7.21 -16.85
N ASP A 107 11.99 -6.74 -15.74
CA ASP A 107 10.54 -6.70 -15.54
C ASP A 107 9.86 -5.80 -16.57
N GLU A 108 10.43 -4.64 -16.86
CA GLU A 108 9.89 -3.70 -17.84
C GLU A 108 9.76 -4.32 -19.25
N ILE A 109 10.79 -5.03 -19.72
CA ILE A 109 10.73 -5.76 -21.00
C ILE A 109 9.59 -6.79 -20.96
N ARG A 110 9.43 -7.52 -19.84
CA ARG A 110 8.36 -8.50 -19.67
C ARG A 110 6.97 -7.83 -19.65
N MET A 111 6.85 -6.66 -19.04
CA MET A 111 5.59 -5.90 -18.98
C MET A 111 5.21 -5.34 -20.34
N GLN A 112 6.17 -4.81 -21.09
CA GLN A 112 5.95 -4.34 -22.46
C GLN A 112 5.46 -5.47 -23.39
N ARG A 113 6.04 -6.68 -23.27
CA ARG A 113 5.54 -7.87 -24.01
C ARG A 113 4.11 -8.25 -23.65
N LYS A 114 3.61 -7.84 -22.48
CA LYS A 114 2.21 -8.02 -22.04
C LYS A 114 1.31 -6.83 -22.43
N GLY A 115 1.84 -5.85 -23.16
CA GLY A 115 1.14 -4.62 -23.53
C GLY A 115 0.92 -3.68 -22.35
N LEU A 116 1.79 -3.73 -21.33
CA LEU A 116 1.76 -2.78 -20.20
C LEU A 116 2.93 -1.79 -20.34
N HIS A 117 2.67 -0.52 -20.07
CA HIS A 117 3.62 0.59 -20.16
C HIS A 117 3.82 1.24 -18.79
N PRO A 118 5.03 1.74 -18.49
CA PRO A 118 5.30 2.39 -17.21
C PRO A 118 4.49 3.67 -17.08
N VAL A 119 3.81 3.83 -15.95
CA VAL A 119 3.05 5.06 -15.61
C VAL A 119 3.55 5.72 -14.33
N PHE A 120 4.38 5.02 -13.57
CA PHE A 120 5.06 5.55 -12.40
C PHE A 120 6.38 4.83 -12.23
N ARG A 121 7.44 5.57 -11.89
CA ARG A 121 8.74 5.03 -11.49
C ARG A 121 9.34 5.91 -10.39
N LYS A 122 10.01 5.29 -9.43
CA LYS A 122 10.77 6.00 -8.42
C LYS A 122 12.02 5.20 -8.05
N SER A 123 13.13 5.89 -7.87
CA SER A 123 14.39 5.30 -7.44
C SER A 123 14.80 5.88 -6.10
N VAL A 124 15.30 5.04 -5.19
CA VAL A 124 15.75 5.41 -3.85
C VAL A 124 17.17 4.91 -3.65
N ARG A 125 18.06 5.83 -3.30
CA ARG A 125 19.46 5.53 -3.00
C ARG A 125 19.69 5.51 -1.49
N GLU A 126 20.28 4.44 -0.99
CA GLU A 126 20.65 4.31 0.43
C GLU A 126 21.87 5.18 0.75
N PRO A 127 21.77 6.08 1.74
CA PRO A 127 22.92 6.82 2.24
C PRO A 127 23.97 5.87 2.85
N GLY A 128 25.25 6.11 2.56
CA GLY A 128 26.37 5.31 3.08
C GLY A 128 26.78 4.19 2.14
N SER A 129 25.88 3.25 1.80
CA SER A 129 26.20 2.13 0.90
C SER A 129 26.16 2.53 -0.58
N GLY A 130 25.41 3.58 -0.92
CA GLY A 130 25.20 4.04 -2.29
C GLY A 130 24.31 3.12 -3.13
N ARG A 131 23.77 2.04 -2.54
CA ARG A 131 22.88 1.07 -3.21
C ARG A 131 21.60 1.74 -3.65
N THR A 132 21.06 1.30 -4.79
CA THR A 132 19.82 1.82 -5.34
C THR A 132 18.77 0.73 -5.42
N ILE A 133 17.53 1.09 -5.11
CA ILE A 133 16.33 0.31 -5.44
C ILE A 133 15.39 1.18 -6.27
N GLU A 134 14.54 0.52 -7.02
CA GLU A 134 13.50 1.12 -7.82
C GLU A 134 12.16 0.49 -7.52
N CYS A 135 11.10 1.26 -7.72
CA CYS A 135 9.75 0.78 -7.81
C CYS A 135 9.03 1.36 -9.02
N SER A 136 8.16 0.55 -9.60
CA SER A 136 7.44 0.90 -10.82
C SER A 136 6.01 0.41 -10.80
N ILE A 137 5.14 1.11 -11.50
CA ILE A 137 3.77 0.69 -11.84
C ILE A 137 3.63 0.70 -13.36
N TRP A 138 3.07 -0.36 -13.92
CA TRP A 138 2.74 -0.48 -15.34
C TRP A 138 1.24 -0.69 -15.54
N THR A 139 0.69 -0.16 -16.63
CA THR A 139 -0.70 -0.37 -17.08
C THR A 139 -0.77 -0.43 -18.60
N ASN A 140 -1.79 -1.10 -19.15
CA ASN A 140 -2.19 -0.90 -20.55
C ASN A 140 -3.00 0.39 -20.70
#